data_AF-A0A377R0D9-F1
#
_entry.id   AF-A0A377R0D9-F1
#
_cell.length_a   1.000
_cell.length_b   1.000
_cell.length_c   1.000
_cell.angle_alpha   90.00
_cell.angle_beta   90.00
_cell.angle_gamma   90.00
#
_symmetry.space_group_name_H-M   'P 1'
#
loop_
_entity.id
_entity.type
_entity.pdbx_description
1 polymer ?
#
loop_
_entity_poly.entity_id
_entity_poly.type
_entity_poly.pdbx_seq_one_letter_code
_entity_poly.pdbx_strand_id
1 'polypeptide(L)'
;MLTYTPPESRAAPPTHEKSWILLLLVFAWLWPGVFSHDLWKPHEIWANEAVKDVLAGGNALLPQVQGHYEGGISFLYVWLAAQCRVLFSPWLADAYSAMRFAGVFFTAVGLFCCGMAGFRLAGRHQGRSVVLILIGCAGLIANSHLLGGVPVQFAATGMCLYGLAEARRRVIFAALLTGGGWALLSVSGGWAVTAVLMFAACLSPFFSPAWRERRFYAALSAAFALGVPLVLLYPTALYFSSPAAFEWWRGNAVFGIFGGTDAWRLSFQPVYYVKNLLWFAFPAWPLALWTCARRGFLRQDWAAPALSWLAAAGLLLAFAPKAGTDSLIWLLPPLALLGAARLDGLRRGAAAFANWFGIMIFGALAVFLWTGWLAMNFGWPAKLAERSAYFSPYYTPDFDIVPIIVAVLFTPLWLRAVTRKNVRGRQAVTNWAAGMTLVWALLMTLFLPWLDAVKSYRPVVERMEAAAPAALHTGAECLFIGADTPSARAAWGEYGRLPFSAANPACRYRLIQTGSADTPPPAGYRTVWQGGRPRSKTEHFVLLESIQP
;
A
#
# COMPACT_ATOMS: atom_id res chain seq x y z
N MET A 1 3.21 28.98 55.74
CA MET A 1 4.13 28.28 54.83
C MET A 1 3.38 27.90 53.57
N LEU A 2 3.63 28.57 52.44
CA LEU A 2 3.09 28.16 51.14
C LEU A 2 4.04 27.12 50.55
N THR A 3 3.59 25.87 50.49
CA THR A 3 4.33 24.76 49.88
C THR A 3 4.43 24.99 48.37
N TYR A 4 5.56 25.52 47.94
CA TYR A 4 5.91 25.59 46.52
C TYR A 4 6.17 24.17 46.00
N THR A 5 5.20 23.60 45.29
CA THR A 5 5.42 22.39 44.49
C THR A 5 6.08 22.80 43.15
N PRO A 6 7.31 22.33 42.85
CA PRO A 6 7.98 22.62 41.61
C PRO A 6 7.13 22.19 40.40
N PRO A 7 7.17 22.91 39.26
CA PRO A 7 6.37 22.60 38.07
C PRO A 7 6.50 21.15 37.58
N GLU A 8 7.67 20.56 37.78
CA GLU A 8 8.02 19.19 37.38
C GLU A 8 7.34 18.11 38.24
N SER A 9 6.90 18.47 39.45
CA SER A 9 6.19 17.58 40.40
C SER A 9 4.66 17.62 40.27
N ARG A 10 4.12 18.52 39.43
CA ARG A 10 2.68 18.58 39.19
C ARG A 10 2.26 17.42 38.29
N ALA A 11 1.28 16.65 38.74
CA ALA A 11 0.63 15.66 37.89
C ALA A 11 0.17 16.34 36.60
N ALA A 12 0.53 15.76 35.44
CA ALA A 12 0.09 16.28 34.16
C ALA A 12 -1.45 16.38 34.18
N PRO A 13 -2.04 17.50 33.75
CA PRO A 13 -3.49 17.67 33.79
C PRO A 13 -4.16 16.50 33.05
N PRO A 14 -5.27 15.95 33.58
CA PRO A 14 -5.93 14.81 32.96
C PRO A 14 -6.35 15.21 31.54
N THR A 15 -5.78 14.51 30.55
CA THR A 15 -6.22 14.66 29.17
C THR A 15 -7.39 13.71 28.94
N HIS A 16 -8.57 14.25 28.61
CA HIS A 16 -9.74 13.48 28.20
C HIS A 16 -9.57 12.95 26.76
N GLU A 17 -8.44 12.31 26.46
CA GLU A 17 -8.19 11.64 25.18
C GLU A 17 -8.91 10.29 25.17
N LYS A 18 -10.08 10.22 24.53
CA LYS A 18 -10.87 8.98 24.44
C LYS A 18 -10.28 8.06 23.36
N SER A 19 -9.77 6.88 23.75
CA SER A 19 -9.14 5.92 22.83
C SER A 19 -10.06 5.48 21.69
N TRP A 20 -11.37 5.36 21.93
CA TRP A 20 -12.34 4.97 20.90
C TRP A 20 -12.39 5.97 19.72
N ILE A 21 -12.05 7.24 19.92
CA ILE A 21 -11.99 8.22 18.83
C ILE A 21 -10.84 7.89 17.88
N LEU A 22 -9.72 7.34 18.38
CA LEU A 22 -8.65 6.85 17.50
C LEU A 22 -9.16 5.69 16.65
N LEU A 23 -9.79 4.71 17.31
CA LEU A 23 -10.29 3.51 16.64
C LEU A 23 -11.34 3.84 15.58
N LEU A 24 -12.24 4.79 15.88
CA LEU A 24 -13.22 5.28 14.92
C LEU A 24 -12.55 5.97 13.73
N LEU A 25 -11.51 6.78 13.95
CA LEU A 25 -10.77 7.41 12.85
C LEU A 25 -10.01 6.38 12.01
N VAL A 26 -9.37 5.40 12.65
CA VAL A 26 -8.68 4.28 11.96
C VAL A 26 -9.69 3.51 11.10
N PHE A 27 -10.86 3.17 11.66
CA PHE A 27 -11.94 2.53 10.93
C PHE A 27 -12.38 3.37 9.73
N ALA A 28 -12.71 4.65 9.95
CA ALA A 28 -13.13 5.56 8.90
C ALA A 28 -12.06 5.77 7.80
N TRP A 29 -10.79 5.61 8.14
CA TRP A 29 -9.69 5.72 7.19
C TRP A 29 -9.46 4.43 6.39
N LEU A 30 -9.65 3.24 6.98
CA LEU A 30 -9.34 1.94 6.37
C LEU A 30 -10.28 1.48 5.25
N TRP A 31 -11.52 1.98 5.23
CA TRP A 31 -12.58 1.44 4.37
C TRP A 31 -12.80 2.16 3.03
N PRO A 32 -12.67 3.50 2.95
CA PRO A 32 -12.78 4.16 1.65
C PRO A 32 -11.74 3.61 0.67
N GLY A 33 -12.19 3.25 -0.54
CA GLY A 33 -11.31 2.69 -1.57
C GLY A 33 -11.05 1.19 -1.44
N VAL A 34 -11.71 0.50 -0.49
CA VAL A 34 -11.78 -0.97 -0.47
C VAL A 34 -12.93 -1.46 -1.35
N PHE A 35 -14.02 -0.69 -1.40
CA PHE A 35 -15.27 -1.07 -2.02
C PHE A 35 -15.46 -0.48 -3.42
N SER A 36 -16.28 -1.16 -4.23
CA SER A 36 -16.96 -0.60 -5.41
C SER A 36 -16.04 -0.06 -6.51
N HIS A 37 -14.89 -0.70 -6.73
CA HIS A 37 -14.06 -0.40 -7.90
C HIS A 37 -13.38 -1.65 -8.47
N ASP A 38 -13.14 -1.59 -9.78
CA ASP A 38 -12.48 -2.63 -10.56
C ASP A 38 -11.01 -2.79 -10.16
N LEU A 39 -10.32 -3.73 -10.80
CA LEU A 39 -8.89 -3.97 -10.61
C LEU A 39 -8.08 -2.84 -11.27
N TRP A 40 -7.47 -1.98 -10.47
CA TRP A 40 -6.68 -0.85 -10.96
C TRP A 40 -5.24 -1.26 -11.32
N LYS A 41 -4.80 -0.80 -12.49
CA LYS A 41 -3.38 -0.85 -12.89
C LYS A 41 -2.53 -0.06 -11.88
N PRO A 42 -1.31 -0.50 -11.53
CA PRO A 42 -0.54 -1.59 -12.14
C PRO A 42 -0.61 -2.97 -11.49
N HIS A 43 -1.07 -3.09 -10.24
CA HIS A 43 -0.82 -4.32 -9.47
C HIS A 43 -2.06 -5.19 -9.25
N GLU A 44 -3.27 -4.61 -9.18
CA GLU A 44 -4.43 -5.35 -8.69
C GLU A 44 -4.85 -6.50 -9.61
N ILE A 45 -4.69 -6.33 -10.93
CA ILE A 45 -5.05 -7.38 -11.89
C ILE A 45 -4.17 -8.62 -11.72
N TRP A 46 -2.87 -8.44 -11.45
CA TRP A 46 -1.93 -9.53 -11.20
C TRP A 46 -2.19 -10.20 -9.85
N ALA A 47 -2.54 -9.42 -8.83
CA ALA A 47 -2.95 -9.96 -7.53
C ALA A 47 -4.22 -10.83 -7.65
N ASN A 48 -5.21 -10.38 -8.42
CA ASN A 48 -6.43 -11.15 -8.68
C ASN A 48 -6.13 -12.45 -9.46
N GLU A 49 -5.26 -12.40 -10.48
CA GLU A 49 -4.86 -13.61 -11.21
C GLU A 49 -4.14 -14.61 -10.30
N ALA A 50 -3.27 -14.15 -9.40
CA ALA A 50 -2.63 -15.01 -8.40
C ALA A 50 -3.64 -15.64 -7.43
N VAL A 51 -4.67 -14.89 -7.01
CA VAL A 51 -5.76 -15.43 -6.17
C VAL A 51 -6.57 -16.47 -6.93
N LYS A 52 -6.91 -16.23 -8.21
CA LYS A 52 -7.61 -17.19 -9.05
C LYS A 52 -6.82 -18.47 -9.23
N ASP A 53 -5.51 -18.39 -9.46
CA ASP A 53 -4.63 -19.56 -9.58
C ASP A 53 -4.69 -20.45 -8.33
N VAL A 54 -4.54 -19.85 -7.14
CA VAL A 54 -4.65 -20.59 -5.87
C VAL A 54 -6.04 -21.21 -5.70
N LEU A 55 -7.11 -20.47 -6.02
CA LEU A 55 -8.48 -20.99 -5.93
C LEU A 55 -8.78 -22.11 -6.95
N ALA A 56 -8.08 -22.11 -8.08
CA ALA A 56 -8.18 -23.15 -9.10
C ALA A 56 -7.34 -24.41 -8.77
N GLY A 57 -6.67 -24.44 -7.61
CA GLY A 57 -5.81 -25.56 -7.20
C GLY A 57 -4.37 -25.47 -7.73
N GLY A 58 -3.94 -24.27 -8.15
CA GLY A 58 -2.54 -23.97 -8.48
C GLY A 58 -1.60 -24.07 -7.28
N ASN A 59 -0.34 -23.65 -7.46
CA ASN A 59 0.64 -23.74 -6.38
C ASN A 59 0.31 -22.73 -5.27
N ALA A 60 -0.09 -23.23 -4.11
CA ALA A 60 -0.50 -22.39 -2.99
C ALA A 60 0.64 -21.53 -2.42
N LEU A 61 1.90 -21.97 -2.46
CA LEU A 61 3.02 -21.26 -1.86
C LEU A 61 3.71 -20.28 -2.81
N LEU A 62 3.62 -20.52 -4.12
CA LEU A 62 4.14 -19.63 -5.14
C LEU A 62 3.19 -19.64 -6.35
N PRO A 63 2.18 -18.76 -6.35
CA PRO A 63 1.14 -18.76 -7.37
C PRO A 63 1.73 -18.45 -8.75
N GLN A 64 1.07 -18.96 -9.77
CA GLN A 64 1.38 -18.66 -11.16
C GLN A 64 0.38 -17.66 -11.72
N VAL A 65 0.88 -16.73 -12.50
CA VAL A 65 0.07 -15.82 -13.30
C VAL A 65 0.38 -16.10 -14.76
N GLN A 66 -0.63 -16.56 -15.49
CA GLN A 66 -0.51 -16.90 -16.91
C GLN A 66 0.65 -17.86 -17.22
N GLY A 67 0.81 -18.89 -16.38
CA GLY A 67 1.83 -19.94 -16.51
C GLY A 67 3.23 -19.54 -16.06
N HIS A 68 3.41 -18.35 -15.47
CA HIS A 68 4.69 -17.89 -14.94
C HIS A 68 4.57 -17.67 -13.43
N TYR A 69 5.57 -18.10 -12.66
CA TYR A 69 5.59 -17.84 -11.22
C TYR A 69 5.61 -16.34 -10.92
N GLU A 70 4.77 -15.92 -9.97
CA GLU A 70 4.66 -14.52 -9.52
C GLU A 70 5.28 -14.38 -8.12
N GLY A 71 6.49 -13.82 -8.07
CA GLY A 71 7.23 -13.63 -6.81
C GLY A 71 6.99 -12.27 -6.13
N GLY A 72 6.21 -11.38 -6.74
CA GLY A 72 6.01 -10.00 -6.25
C GLY A 72 5.01 -9.88 -5.11
N ILE A 73 4.19 -10.90 -4.86
CA ILE A 73 3.13 -10.89 -3.85
C ILE A 73 3.35 -12.07 -2.90
N SER A 74 3.28 -11.79 -1.59
CA SER A 74 3.41 -12.83 -0.57
C SER A 74 2.28 -13.85 -0.66
N PHE A 75 2.60 -15.14 -0.59
CA PHE A 75 1.59 -16.20 -0.55
C PHE A 75 0.59 -16.04 0.60
N LEU A 76 1.03 -15.48 1.75
CA LEU A 76 0.14 -15.20 2.88
C LEU A 76 -0.91 -14.14 2.54
N TYR A 77 -0.55 -13.14 1.72
CA TYR A 77 -1.51 -12.17 1.23
C TYR A 77 -2.51 -12.84 0.30
N VAL A 78 -2.02 -13.62 -0.67
CA VAL A 78 -2.85 -14.31 -1.66
C VAL A 78 -3.82 -15.27 -0.97
N TRP A 79 -3.36 -16.03 0.02
CA TRP A 79 -4.21 -16.92 0.80
C TRP A 79 -5.30 -16.16 1.54
N LEU A 80 -4.93 -15.11 2.29
CA LEU A 80 -5.92 -14.35 3.02
C LEU A 80 -6.94 -13.70 2.08
N ALA A 81 -6.49 -13.16 0.95
CA ALA A 81 -7.36 -12.58 -0.07
C ALA A 81 -8.30 -13.64 -0.68
N ALA A 82 -7.79 -14.84 -1.00
CA ALA A 82 -8.58 -15.96 -1.49
C ALA A 82 -9.65 -16.38 -0.47
N GLN A 83 -9.28 -16.50 0.81
CA GLN A 83 -10.22 -16.83 1.88
C GLN A 83 -11.27 -15.74 2.06
N CYS A 84 -10.88 -14.46 2.03
CA CYS A 84 -11.84 -13.37 2.11
C CYS A 84 -12.80 -13.38 0.92
N ARG A 85 -12.33 -13.66 -0.30
CA ARG A 85 -13.20 -13.82 -1.48
C ARG A 85 -14.21 -14.95 -1.27
N VAL A 86 -13.76 -16.13 -0.85
CA VAL A 86 -14.65 -17.29 -0.63
C VAL A 86 -15.66 -17.04 0.50
N LEU A 87 -15.23 -16.41 1.59
CA LEU A 87 -16.06 -16.23 2.77
C LEU A 87 -17.04 -15.07 2.67
N PHE A 88 -16.69 -13.98 1.96
CA PHE A 88 -17.45 -12.72 1.99
C PHE A 88 -18.11 -12.36 0.65
N SER A 89 -17.73 -13.00 -0.47
CA SER A 89 -18.39 -12.79 -1.76
C SER A 89 -19.41 -13.90 -2.07
N PRO A 90 -20.59 -13.59 -2.65
CA PRO A 90 -21.06 -12.26 -3.04
C PRO A 90 -21.90 -11.53 -1.96
N TRP A 91 -22.10 -12.14 -0.79
CA TRP A 91 -23.16 -11.69 0.14
C TRP A 91 -22.79 -10.47 0.99
N LEU A 92 -21.52 -10.26 1.34
CA LEU A 92 -21.07 -9.10 2.11
C LEU A 92 -20.45 -8.03 1.20
N ALA A 93 -19.69 -8.45 0.19
CA ALA A 93 -19.03 -7.56 -0.77
C ALA A 93 -18.81 -8.30 -2.11
N ASP A 94 -18.55 -7.56 -3.19
CA ASP A 94 -18.11 -8.16 -4.45
C ASP A 94 -16.73 -8.84 -4.29
N ALA A 95 -16.36 -9.67 -5.27
CA ALA A 95 -15.14 -10.47 -5.21
C ALA A 95 -13.87 -9.63 -5.03
N TYR A 96 -13.77 -8.45 -5.65
CA TYR A 96 -12.58 -7.61 -5.56
C TYR A 96 -12.48 -6.93 -4.20
N SER A 97 -13.60 -6.35 -3.75
CA SER A 97 -13.70 -5.73 -2.43
C SER A 97 -13.42 -6.72 -1.31
N ALA A 98 -13.96 -7.94 -1.40
CA ALA A 98 -13.70 -9.01 -0.44
C ALA A 98 -12.21 -9.36 -0.37
N MET A 99 -11.51 -9.49 -1.50
CA MET A 99 -10.06 -9.74 -1.50
C MET A 99 -9.26 -8.63 -0.81
N ARG A 100 -9.66 -7.36 -0.98
CA ARG A 100 -8.99 -6.19 -0.37
C ARG A 100 -9.07 -6.18 1.16
N PHE A 101 -9.97 -6.95 1.78
CA PHE A 101 -10.01 -7.11 3.25
C PHE A 101 -8.71 -7.68 3.81
N ALA A 102 -7.95 -8.45 3.02
CA ALA A 102 -6.61 -8.89 3.40
C ALA A 102 -5.66 -7.69 3.63
N GLY A 103 -5.71 -6.68 2.76
CA GLY A 103 -4.95 -5.43 2.91
C GLY A 103 -5.36 -4.67 4.17
N VAL A 104 -6.67 -4.54 4.41
CA VAL A 104 -7.22 -3.91 5.62
C VAL A 104 -6.72 -4.61 6.89
N PHE A 105 -6.73 -5.94 6.92
CA PHE A 105 -6.27 -6.73 8.06
C PHE A 105 -4.79 -6.47 8.38
N PHE A 106 -3.90 -6.63 7.40
CA PHE A 106 -2.47 -6.44 7.61
C PHE A 106 -2.13 -4.97 7.95
N THR A 107 -2.81 -4.01 7.33
CA THR A 107 -2.64 -2.60 7.68
C THR A 107 -3.08 -2.31 9.11
N ALA A 108 -4.19 -2.87 9.57
CA ALA A 108 -4.64 -2.74 10.95
C ALA A 108 -3.62 -3.32 11.94
N VAL A 109 -3.03 -4.48 11.64
CA VAL A 109 -1.92 -5.07 12.42
C VAL A 109 -0.72 -4.13 12.45
N GLY A 110 -0.30 -3.60 11.30
CA GLY A 110 0.82 -2.66 11.20
C GLY A 110 0.61 -1.38 12.02
N LEU A 111 -0.57 -0.76 11.92
CA LEU A 111 -0.95 0.41 12.72
C LEU A 111 -0.95 0.09 14.21
N PHE A 112 -1.55 -1.04 14.61
CA PHE A 112 -1.59 -1.47 16.01
C PHE A 112 -0.18 -1.68 16.57
N CYS A 113 0.66 -2.46 15.89
CA CYS A 113 2.02 -2.74 16.36
C CYS A 113 2.88 -1.46 16.40
N CYS A 114 2.82 -0.59 15.39
CA CYS A 114 3.53 0.69 15.42
C CYS A 114 3.04 1.59 16.57
N GLY A 115 1.72 1.67 16.79
CA GLY A 115 1.14 2.42 17.90
C GLY A 115 1.60 1.88 19.26
N MET A 116 1.62 0.55 19.42
CA MET A 116 2.12 -0.08 20.65
C MET A 116 3.62 0.14 20.84
N ALA A 117 4.42 0.12 19.78
CA ALA A 117 5.83 0.47 19.85
C ALA A 117 6.04 1.91 20.35
N GLY A 118 5.30 2.88 19.78
CA GLY A 118 5.31 4.27 20.23
C GLY A 118 4.90 4.41 21.70
N PHE A 119 3.85 3.69 22.12
CA PHE A 119 3.40 3.65 23.50
C PHE A 119 4.49 3.16 24.46
N ARG A 120 5.24 2.11 24.08
CA ARG A 120 6.24 1.46 24.93
C ARG A 120 7.58 2.20 24.97
N LEU A 121 8.03 2.73 23.84
CA LEU A 121 9.33 3.37 23.68
C LEU A 121 9.30 4.87 23.99
N ALA A 122 8.26 5.59 23.55
CA ALA A 122 8.18 7.04 23.67
C ALA A 122 7.12 7.51 24.68
N GLY A 123 6.30 6.61 25.20
CA GLY A 123 5.36 6.86 26.31
C GLY A 123 3.89 6.82 25.90
N ARG A 124 3.01 6.81 26.91
CA ARG A 124 1.57 6.48 26.79
C ARG A 124 0.86 7.21 25.65
N HIS A 125 1.08 8.50 25.52
CA HIS A 125 0.37 9.30 24.51
C HIS A 125 0.99 9.21 23.11
N GLN A 126 2.26 8.82 23.00
CA GLN A 126 2.94 8.79 21.72
C GLN A 126 2.49 7.63 20.84
N GLY A 127 1.96 6.54 21.42
CA GLY A 127 1.36 5.47 20.62
C GLY A 127 0.23 5.94 19.72
N ARG A 128 -0.66 6.79 20.25
CA ARG A 128 -1.70 7.45 19.44
C ARG A 128 -1.09 8.35 18.37
N SER A 129 -0.09 9.15 18.73
CA SER A 129 0.58 10.05 17.79
C SER A 129 1.23 9.30 16.63
N VAL A 130 1.85 8.13 16.87
CA VAL A 130 2.44 7.28 15.81
C VAL A 130 1.37 6.85 14.82
N VAL A 131 0.23 6.34 15.28
CA VAL A 131 -0.88 5.90 14.41
C VAL A 131 -1.42 7.07 13.58
N LEU A 132 -1.60 8.25 14.19
CA LEU A 132 -2.09 9.43 13.48
C LEU A 132 -1.08 9.94 12.43
N ILE A 133 0.22 9.89 12.73
CA ILE A 133 1.26 10.23 11.75
C ILE A 133 1.23 9.26 10.57
N LEU A 134 1.10 7.96 10.82
CA LEU A 134 1.04 6.92 9.78
C LEU A 134 -0.19 7.07 8.87
N ILE A 135 -1.38 7.28 9.45
CA ILE A 135 -2.61 7.59 8.70
C ILE A 135 -2.44 8.87 7.87
N GLY A 136 -1.67 9.82 8.37
CA GLY A 136 -1.36 11.07 7.69
C GLY A 136 -0.38 10.94 6.52
N CYS A 137 0.31 9.81 6.37
CA CYS A 137 1.30 9.58 5.31
C CYS A 137 0.63 9.15 4.00
N ALA A 138 0.79 9.97 2.95
CA ALA A 138 0.22 9.68 1.63
C ALA A 138 0.68 8.33 1.05
N GLY A 139 1.92 7.93 1.32
CA GLY A 139 2.48 6.66 0.86
C GLY A 139 1.81 5.41 1.43
N LEU A 140 1.13 5.54 2.57
CA LEU A 140 0.41 4.42 3.17
C LEU A 140 -0.98 4.22 2.53
N ILE A 141 -1.55 5.25 1.91
CA ILE A 141 -2.93 5.23 1.40
C ILE A 141 -3.11 4.19 0.29
N ALA A 142 -2.46 4.36 -0.86
CA ALA A 142 -2.64 3.42 -1.97
C ALA A 142 -2.26 1.99 -1.57
N ASN A 143 -1.16 1.86 -0.81
CA ASN A 143 -0.65 0.58 -0.33
C ASN A 143 -1.57 -0.14 0.65
N SER A 144 -2.50 0.55 1.32
CA SER A 144 -3.39 -0.05 2.33
C SER A 144 -4.76 -0.46 1.81
N HIS A 145 -5.19 0.13 0.69
CA HIS A 145 -6.56 -0.01 0.18
C HIS A 145 -6.64 -0.82 -1.11
N LEU A 146 -5.56 -0.87 -1.90
CA LEU A 146 -5.50 -1.64 -3.15
C LEU A 146 -4.95 -3.06 -2.91
N LEU A 147 -5.27 -3.99 -3.83
CA LEU A 147 -4.70 -5.33 -3.83
C LEU A 147 -3.18 -5.28 -4.07
N GLY A 148 -2.43 -5.85 -3.14
CA GLY A 148 -0.97 -5.92 -3.24
C GLY A 148 -0.30 -6.45 -1.97
N GLY A 149 0.99 -6.80 -2.08
CA GLY A 149 1.76 -7.39 -0.98
C GLY A 149 2.29 -6.42 0.07
N VAL A 150 2.21 -5.10 -0.16
CA VAL A 150 2.81 -4.06 0.70
C VAL A 150 2.23 -4.03 2.13
N PRO A 151 0.91 -4.20 2.37
CA PRO A 151 0.35 -4.31 3.72
C PRO A 151 1.05 -5.35 4.59
N VAL A 152 1.46 -6.48 4.01
CA VAL A 152 2.17 -7.55 4.74
C VAL A 152 3.52 -7.06 5.25
N GLN A 153 4.26 -6.34 4.41
CA GLN A 153 5.54 -5.74 4.80
C GLN A 153 5.35 -4.67 5.87
N PHE A 154 4.27 -3.88 5.79
CA PHE A 154 3.93 -2.89 6.82
C PHE A 154 3.57 -3.55 8.16
N ALA A 155 2.78 -4.62 8.15
CA ALA A 155 2.49 -5.43 9.34
C ALA A 155 3.78 -6.02 9.95
N ALA A 156 4.62 -6.64 9.11
CA ALA A 156 5.88 -7.25 9.52
C ALA A 156 6.82 -6.24 10.17
N THR A 157 7.02 -5.08 9.54
CA THR A 157 7.86 -4.01 10.08
C THR A 157 7.26 -3.41 11.36
N GLY A 158 5.93 -3.28 11.46
CA GLY A 158 5.25 -2.91 12.69
C GLY A 158 5.51 -3.92 13.83
N MET A 159 5.39 -5.22 13.55
CA MET A 159 5.67 -6.30 14.50
C MET A 159 7.12 -6.28 14.99
N CYS A 160 8.09 -6.13 14.08
CA CYS A 160 9.51 -5.99 14.42
C CYS A 160 9.74 -4.78 15.34
N LEU A 161 9.15 -3.63 15.04
CA LEU A 161 9.30 -2.43 15.86
C LEU A 161 8.67 -2.61 17.25
N TYR A 162 7.50 -3.26 17.33
CA TYR A 162 6.85 -3.54 18.60
C TYR A 162 7.63 -4.59 19.43
N GLY A 163 8.15 -5.62 18.79
CA GLY A 163 9.00 -6.61 19.43
C GLY A 163 10.26 -5.98 20.02
N LEU A 164 10.94 -5.11 19.26
CA LEU A 164 12.08 -4.33 19.76
C LEU A 164 11.70 -3.43 20.94
N ALA A 165 10.52 -2.81 20.91
CA ALA A 165 10.01 -1.97 22.00
C ALA A 165 9.77 -2.74 23.31
N GLU A 166 9.53 -4.05 23.24
CA GLU A 166 9.31 -4.93 24.39
C GLU A 166 10.54 -5.76 24.77
N ALA A 167 11.61 -5.77 23.95
CA ALA A 167 12.78 -6.64 24.10
C ALA A 167 13.52 -6.48 25.43
N ARG A 168 13.47 -5.30 26.05
CA ARG A 168 14.06 -5.03 27.37
C ARG A 168 13.13 -5.38 28.54
N ARG A 169 11.86 -5.72 28.27
CA ARG A 169 10.81 -5.93 29.28
C ARG A 169 10.26 -7.36 29.30
N ARG A 170 9.89 -7.90 28.14
CA ARG A 170 9.18 -9.17 27.99
C ARG A 170 9.83 -10.02 26.91
N VAL A 171 10.81 -10.83 27.30
CA VAL A 171 11.65 -11.64 26.40
C VAL A 171 10.83 -12.48 25.42
N ILE A 172 9.91 -13.31 25.92
CA ILE A 172 9.11 -14.22 25.08
C ILE A 172 8.22 -13.44 24.12
N PHE A 173 7.52 -12.42 24.62
CA PHE A 173 6.62 -11.62 23.80
C PHE A 173 7.37 -10.83 22.71
N ALA A 174 8.54 -10.27 23.05
CA ALA A 174 9.42 -9.62 22.10
C ALA A 174 9.95 -10.60 21.04
N ALA A 175 10.29 -11.82 21.44
CA ALA A 175 10.75 -12.87 20.53
C ALA A 175 9.65 -13.30 19.54
N LEU A 176 8.42 -13.51 20.03
CA LEU A 176 7.26 -13.84 19.19
C LEU A 176 6.97 -12.75 18.15
N LEU A 177 6.95 -11.48 18.57
CA LEU A 177 6.70 -10.36 17.67
C LEU A 177 7.85 -10.14 16.69
N THR A 178 9.10 -10.13 17.16
CA THR A 178 10.27 -9.87 16.30
C THR A 178 10.52 -11.03 15.35
N GLY A 179 10.52 -12.27 15.85
CA GLY A 179 10.70 -13.48 15.04
C GLY A 179 9.55 -13.70 14.06
N GLY A 180 8.30 -13.50 14.49
CA GLY A 180 7.14 -13.52 13.59
C GLY A 180 7.17 -12.40 12.55
N GLY A 181 7.62 -11.20 12.93
CA GLY A 181 7.85 -10.09 12.01
C GLY A 181 8.93 -10.39 10.97
N TRP A 182 10.04 -11.04 11.35
CA TRP A 182 11.07 -11.49 10.41
C TRP A 182 10.57 -12.56 9.45
N ALA A 183 9.78 -13.53 9.93
CA ALA A 183 9.16 -14.54 9.08
C ALA A 183 8.17 -13.91 8.08
N LEU A 184 7.34 -12.97 8.54
CA LEU A 184 6.39 -12.27 7.67
C LEU A 184 7.10 -11.38 6.64
N LEU A 185 8.23 -10.76 7.04
CA LEU A 185 9.06 -9.96 6.16
C LEU A 185 9.80 -10.81 5.12
N SER A 186 10.24 -12.03 5.47
CA SER A 186 10.99 -12.88 4.54
C SER A 186 10.15 -13.35 3.37
N VAL A 187 8.85 -13.61 3.61
CA VAL A 187 7.90 -14.07 2.60
C VAL A 187 7.21 -12.93 1.84
N SER A 188 7.48 -11.66 2.20
CA SER A 188 6.83 -10.49 1.56
C SER A 188 7.83 -9.49 0.99
N GLY A 189 8.89 -9.15 1.74
CA GLY A 189 9.98 -8.25 1.33
C GLY A 189 11.26 -8.97 0.89
N GLY A 190 11.36 -10.28 1.10
CA GLY A 190 12.52 -11.09 0.73
C GLY A 190 13.61 -11.13 1.82
N TRP A 191 14.61 -11.99 1.60
CA TRP A 191 15.64 -12.29 2.59
C TRP A 191 16.65 -11.16 2.77
N ALA A 192 16.91 -10.36 1.73
CA ALA A 192 17.80 -9.20 1.84
C ALA A 192 17.26 -8.18 2.86
N VAL A 193 15.99 -7.81 2.75
CA VAL A 193 15.34 -6.86 3.67
C VAL A 193 15.27 -7.44 5.08
N THR A 194 14.93 -8.72 5.18
CA THR A 194 14.85 -9.43 6.47
C THR A 194 16.20 -9.46 7.17
N ALA A 195 17.27 -9.92 6.50
CA ALA A 195 18.60 -10.02 7.07
C ALA A 195 19.15 -8.65 7.49
N VAL A 196 18.92 -7.61 6.69
CA VAL A 196 19.35 -6.25 7.02
C VAL A 196 18.61 -5.70 8.24
N LEU A 197 17.30 -5.95 8.39
CA LEU A 197 16.58 -5.52 9.59
C LEU A 197 16.91 -6.38 10.83
N MET A 198 17.24 -7.67 10.66
CA MET A 198 17.84 -8.48 11.73
C MET A 198 19.17 -7.87 12.20
N PHE A 199 20.03 -7.49 11.24
CA PHE A 199 21.30 -6.83 11.54
C PHE A 199 21.09 -5.46 12.21
N ALA A 200 20.13 -4.66 11.74
CA ALA A 200 19.79 -3.38 12.37
C ALA A 200 19.36 -3.52 13.84
N ALA A 201 18.62 -4.58 14.18
CA ALA A 201 18.29 -4.91 15.56
C ALA A 201 19.54 -5.21 16.39
N CYS A 202 20.46 -6.04 15.87
CA CYS A 202 21.75 -6.36 16.49
C CYS A 202 22.65 -5.15 16.70
N LEU A 203 22.51 -4.10 15.88
CA LEU A 203 23.31 -2.88 15.99
C LEU A 203 22.91 -1.96 17.16
N SER A 204 21.72 -2.14 17.74
CA SER A 204 21.18 -1.24 18.78
C SER A 204 22.12 -1.05 20.01
N PRO A 205 22.74 -2.10 20.58
CA PRO A 205 23.66 -1.98 21.72
C PRO A 205 24.99 -1.27 21.41
N PHE A 206 25.38 -1.22 20.14
CA PHE A 206 26.59 -0.51 19.73
C PHE A 206 26.38 1.00 19.82
N PHE A 207 25.21 1.49 19.41
CA PHE A 207 24.88 2.91 19.37
C PHE A 207 24.36 3.47 20.69
N SER A 208 23.88 2.64 21.63
CA SER A 208 23.42 3.09 22.94
C SER A 208 23.72 2.10 24.06
N PRO A 209 24.36 2.54 25.16
CA PRO A 209 24.56 1.70 26.35
C PRO A 209 23.26 1.19 26.97
N ALA A 210 22.15 1.89 26.81
CA ALA A 210 20.84 1.49 27.35
C ALA A 210 20.33 0.15 26.77
N TRP A 211 20.90 -0.30 25.64
CA TRP A 211 20.53 -1.56 25.00
C TRP A 211 21.49 -2.72 25.33
N ARG A 212 22.53 -2.47 26.14
CA ARG A 212 23.50 -3.49 26.60
C ARG A 212 22.98 -4.24 27.82
N GLU A 213 21.73 -4.67 27.78
CA GLU A 213 21.06 -5.38 28.88
C GLU A 213 20.94 -6.88 28.59
N ARG A 214 21.15 -7.74 29.60
CA ARG A 214 21.01 -9.20 29.46
C ARG A 214 19.65 -9.61 28.90
N ARG A 215 18.58 -8.91 29.28
CA ARG A 215 17.21 -9.16 28.78
C ARG A 215 17.08 -8.88 27.30
N PHE A 216 17.69 -7.81 26.80
CA PHE A 216 17.69 -7.51 25.36
C PHE A 216 18.39 -8.61 24.57
N TYR A 217 19.58 -9.04 25.01
CA TYR A 217 20.28 -10.15 24.37
C TYR A 217 19.47 -11.45 24.44
N ALA A 218 18.84 -11.78 25.57
CA ALA A 218 17.97 -12.93 25.68
C ALA A 218 16.77 -12.86 24.72
N ALA A 219 16.13 -11.68 24.60
CA ALA A 219 15.04 -11.46 23.66
C ALA A 219 15.49 -11.59 22.20
N LEU A 220 16.66 -11.05 21.87
CA LEU A 220 17.24 -11.16 20.54
C LEU A 220 17.61 -12.61 20.21
N SER A 221 18.30 -13.32 21.10
CA SER A 221 18.61 -14.74 20.94
C SER A 221 17.35 -15.60 20.79
N ALA A 222 16.32 -15.36 21.60
CA ALA A 222 15.03 -16.03 21.47
C ALA A 222 14.32 -15.67 20.14
N ALA A 223 14.41 -14.42 19.69
CA ALA A 223 13.89 -14.00 18.39
C ALA A 223 14.62 -14.70 17.22
N PHE A 224 15.93 -14.91 17.31
CA PHE A 224 16.68 -15.70 16.33
C PHE A 224 16.28 -17.17 16.39
N ALA A 225 16.21 -17.76 17.59
CA ALA A 225 15.85 -19.15 17.79
C ALA A 225 14.44 -19.47 17.28
N LEU A 226 13.50 -18.52 17.35
CA LEU A 226 12.16 -18.67 16.80
C LEU A 226 12.09 -18.26 15.32
N GLY A 227 12.65 -17.10 14.99
CA GLY A 227 12.49 -16.45 13.69
C GLY A 227 13.24 -17.15 12.57
N VAL A 228 14.46 -17.64 12.81
CA VAL A 228 15.24 -18.33 11.76
C VAL A 228 14.54 -19.61 11.29
N PRO A 229 14.08 -20.52 12.17
CA PRO A 229 13.27 -21.65 11.73
C PRO A 229 12.01 -21.26 10.96
N LEU A 230 11.29 -20.22 11.40
CA LEU A 230 10.09 -19.74 10.70
C LEU A 230 10.40 -19.13 9.33
N VAL A 231 11.51 -18.41 9.18
CA VAL A 231 11.99 -17.89 7.89
C VAL A 231 12.35 -19.04 6.95
N LEU A 232 12.93 -20.12 7.49
CA LEU A 232 13.27 -21.34 6.73
C LEU A 232 12.07 -22.24 6.46
N LEU A 233 10.94 -22.06 7.15
CA LEU A 233 9.74 -22.86 6.93
C LEU A 233 9.19 -22.69 5.50
N TYR A 234 9.15 -21.48 4.98
CA TYR A 234 8.66 -21.21 3.63
C TYR A 234 9.50 -21.90 2.52
N PRO A 235 10.82 -21.69 2.39
CA PRO A 235 11.59 -22.37 1.36
C PRO A 235 11.63 -23.89 1.54
N THR A 236 11.60 -24.40 2.78
CA THR A 236 11.57 -25.85 3.01
C THR A 236 10.23 -26.43 2.56
N ALA A 237 9.11 -25.80 2.91
CA ALA A 237 7.80 -26.19 2.42
C ALA A 237 7.72 -26.12 0.90
N LEU A 238 8.30 -25.07 0.29
CA LEU A 238 8.33 -24.91 -1.16
C LEU A 238 9.20 -25.99 -1.84
N TYR A 239 10.36 -26.31 -1.26
CA TYR A 239 11.26 -27.37 -1.75
C TYR A 239 10.57 -28.74 -1.76
N PHE A 240 9.88 -29.10 -0.67
CA PHE A 240 9.21 -30.41 -0.57
C PHE A 240 7.89 -30.48 -1.35
N SER A 241 7.16 -29.37 -1.52
CA SER A 241 5.89 -29.36 -2.26
C SER A 241 6.07 -29.19 -3.77
N SER A 242 7.04 -28.38 -4.21
CA SER A 242 7.29 -28.10 -5.61
C SER A 242 8.75 -27.69 -5.85
N PRO A 243 9.65 -28.66 -6.13
CA PRO A 243 11.06 -28.37 -6.39
C PRO A 243 11.29 -27.36 -7.51
N ALA A 244 10.45 -27.37 -8.56
CA ALA A 244 10.53 -26.41 -9.66
C ALA A 244 10.20 -24.98 -9.21
N ALA A 245 9.16 -24.81 -8.38
CA ALA A 245 8.81 -23.50 -7.82
C ALA A 245 9.89 -23.00 -6.86
N PHE A 246 10.47 -23.90 -6.05
CA PHE A 246 11.60 -23.57 -5.17
C PHE A 246 12.80 -23.07 -5.97
N GLU A 247 13.18 -23.78 -7.03
CA GLU A 247 14.33 -23.40 -7.84
C GLU A 247 14.10 -22.05 -8.53
N TRP A 248 12.90 -21.83 -9.07
CA TRP A 248 12.55 -20.52 -9.62
C TRP A 248 12.62 -19.41 -8.56
N TRP A 249 12.04 -19.63 -7.38
CA TRP A 249 12.04 -18.65 -6.29
C TRP A 249 13.47 -18.34 -5.82
N ARG A 250 14.31 -19.37 -5.67
CA ARG A 250 15.72 -19.22 -5.31
C ARG A 250 16.49 -18.40 -6.35
N GLY A 251 16.31 -18.71 -7.64
CA GLY A 251 16.97 -18.02 -8.74
C GLY A 251 16.50 -16.57 -8.94
N ASN A 252 15.22 -16.29 -8.71
CA ASN A 252 14.57 -15.03 -9.15
C ASN A 252 14.06 -14.12 -8.04
N ALA A 253 13.73 -14.63 -6.84
CA ALA A 253 12.93 -13.89 -5.85
C ALA A 253 13.40 -13.99 -4.39
N VAL A 254 14.38 -14.84 -4.04
CA VAL A 254 14.81 -15.03 -2.63
C VAL A 254 15.24 -13.73 -1.95
N PHE A 255 15.82 -12.77 -2.69
CA PHE A 255 16.22 -11.47 -2.16
C PHE A 255 15.18 -10.36 -2.37
N GLY A 256 13.94 -10.71 -2.74
CA GLY A 256 12.84 -9.77 -2.95
C GLY A 256 13.11 -8.83 -4.12
N ILE A 257 13.05 -7.51 -3.88
CA ILE A 257 13.27 -6.52 -4.95
C ILE A 257 14.67 -6.59 -5.58
N PHE A 258 15.63 -7.23 -4.92
CA PHE A 258 17.01 -7.41 -5.38
C PHE A 258 17.19 -8.61 -6.32
N GLY A 259 16.13 -9.39 -6.57
CA GLY A 259 16.14 -10.59 -7.41
C GLY A 259 16.40 -11.87 -6.61
N GLY A 260 17.00 -12.86 -7.25
CA GLY A 260 17.45 -14.09 -6.59
C GLY A 260 18.91 -14.41 -6.89
N THR A 261 19.33 -15.67 -6.70
CA THR A 261 20.74 -16.06 -6.92
C THR A 261 21.20 -15.85 -8.37
N ASP A 262 20.29 -15.94 -9.33
CA ASP A 262 20.60 -15.90 -10.76
C ASP A 262 20.21 -14.54 -11.37
N ALA A 263 19.33 -13.81 -10.69
CA ALA A 263 18.79 -12.51 -11.11
C ALA A 263 19.19 -11.35 -10.18
N TRP A 264 20.28 -11.50 -9.41
CA TRP A 264 20.74 -10.48 -8.47
C TRP A 264 21.09 -9.17 -9.19
N ARG A 265 20.50 -8.06 -8.74
CA ARG A 265 20.73 -6.73 -9.32
C ARG A 265 20.85 -5.67 -8.24
N LEU A 266 21.77 -4.73 -8.47
CA LEU A 266 21.91 -3.52 -7.67
C LEU A 266 21.94 -2.31 -8.61
N SER A 267 21.31 -1.22 -8.20
CA SER A 267 21.38 0.06 -8.92
C SER A 267 21.42 1.19 -7.90
N PHE A 268 22.33 2.14 -8.08
CA PHE A 268 22.45 3.26 -7.17
C PHE A 268 21.46 4.38 -7.55
N GLN A 269 20.34 4.46 -6.84
CA GLN A 269 19.25 5.41 -7.14
C GLN A 269 18.76 6.23 -5.92
N PRO A 270 19.65 6.76 -5.06
CA PRO A 270 19.24 7.45 -3.83
C PRO A 270 18.36 8.68 -4.10
N VAL A 271 18.59 9.38 -5.21
CA VAL A 271 17.82 10.59 -5.58
C VAL A 271 16.35 10.26 -5.79
N TYR A 272 16.03 9.11 -6.41
CA TYR A 272 14.65 8.68 -6.61
C TYR A 272 13.95 8.47 -5.27
N TYR A 273 14.58 7.72 -4.36
CA TYR A 273 13.99 7.41 -3.06
C TYR A 273 13.88 8.62 -2.15
N VAL A 274 14.89 9.50 -2.12
CA VAL A 274 14.82 10.77 -1.36
C VAL A 274 13.70 11.65 -1.89
N LYS A 275 13.61 11.85 -3.22
CA LYS A 275 12.54 12.65 -3.85
C LYS A 275 11.15 12.11 -3.49
N ASN A 276 10.97 10.79 -3.56
CA ASN A 276 9.67 10.19 -3.26
C ASN A 276 9.36 10.14 -1.76
N LEU A 277 10.37 9.99 -0.90
CA LEU A 277 10.20 10.04 0.56
C LEU A 277 9.56 11.37 1.02
N LEU A 278 9.86 12.48 0.32
CA LEU A 278 9.35 13.81 0.67
C LEU A 278 7.82 13.88 0.69
N TRP A 279 7.14 13.22 -0.24
CA TRP A 279 5.67 13.17 -0.28
C TRP A 279 5.13 11.90 0.37
N PHE A 280 5.83 10.77 0.21
CA PHE A 280 5.39 9.46 0.68
C PHE A 280 5.26 9.41 2.22
N ALA A 281 6.27 9.94 2.92
CA ALA A 281 6.34 9.92 4.38
C ALA A 281 5.99 11.28 5.02
N PHE A 282 5.38 12.21 4.29
CA PHE A 282 4.89 13.46 4.90
C PHE A 282 3.61 13.16 5.70
N PRO A 283 3.50 13.50 6.99
CA PRO A 283 4.32 14.44 7.77
C PRO A 283 5.35 13.77 8.71
N ALA A 284 5.56 12.45 8.61
CA ALA A 284 6.49 11.72 9.46
C ALA A 284 7.95 12.22 9.35
N TRP A 285 8.49 12.37 8.13
CA TRP A 285 9.89 12.78 7.95
C TRP A 285 10.22 14.18 8.51
N PRO A 286 9.43 15.26 8.32
CA PRO A 286 9.80 16.56 8.88
C PRO A 286 9.71 16.55 10.41
N LEU A 287 8.74 15.83 10.98
CA LEU A 287 8.62 15.66 12.43
C LEU A 287 9.80 14.85 12.99
N ALA A 288 10.22 13.79 12.29
CA ALA A 288 11.38 13.00 12.66
C ALA A 288 12.67 13.82 12.64
N LEU A 289 12.92 14.59 11.56
CA LEU A 289 14.08 15.48 11.48
C LEU A 289 14.08 16.53 12.60
N TRP A 290 12.92 17.12 12.90
CA TRP A 290 12.80 18.05 14.01
C TRP A 290 13.16 17.40 15.35
N THR A 291 12.72 16.16 15.58
CA THR A 291 13.09 15.37 16.77
C THR A 291 14.60 15.10 16.81
N CYS A 292 15.21 14.71 15.69
CA CYS A 292 16.65 14.47 15.55
C CYS A 292 17.49 15.71 15.87
N ALA A 293 17.02 16.89 15.48
CA ALA A 293 17.73 18.16 15.69
C ALA A 293 17.73 18.65 17.15
N ARG A 294 17.01 17.99 18.07
CA ARG A 294 16.93 18.41 19.47
C ARG A 294 18.11 17.90 20.29
N ARG A 295 18.60 18.73 21.23
CA ARG A 295 19.65 18.34 22.17
C ARG A 295 19.27 17.06 22.95
N GLY A 296 20.27 16.21 23.19
CA GLY A 296 20.10 14.95 23.91
C GLY A 296 19.27 13.89 23.19
N PHE A 297 19.07 14.02 21.87
CA PHE A 297 18.38 13.03 21.03
C PHE A 297 19.02 11.64 21.12
N LEU A 298 20.34 11.53 20.91
CA LEU A 298 21.07 10.26 20.95
C LEU A 298 21.07 9.58 22.34
N ARG A 299 20.70 10.31 23.40
CA ARG A 299 20.60 9.75 24.77
C ARG A 299 19.24 9.09 25.03
N GLN A 300 18.31 9.14 24.08
CA GLN A 300 16.98 8.55 24.24
C GLN A 300 16.99 7.08 23.85
N ASP A 301 16.27 6.27 24.61
CA ASP A 301 16.21 4.81 24.40
C ASP A 301 15.69 4.42 23.00
N TRP A 302 14.79 5.20 22.43
CA TRP A 302 14.23 4.95 21.10
C TRP A 302 15.12 5.40 19.94
N ALA A 303 16.17 6.21 20.20
CA ALA A 303 16.99 6.79 19.14
C ALA A 303 17.88 5.73 18.46
N ALA A 304 18.58 4.91 19.23
CA ALA A 304 19.48 3.88 18.69
C ALA A 304 18.79 2.88 17.74
N PRO A 305 17.70 2.19 18.13
CA PRO A 305 17.03 1.25 17.22
C PRO A 305 16.38 1.94 16.02
N ALA A 306 15.87 3.17 16.17
CA ALA A 306 15.28 3.92 15.06
C ALA A 306 16.35 4.35 14.04
N LEU A 307 17.50 4.84 14.49
CA LEU A 307 18.60 5.24 13.61
C LEU A 307 19.27 4.05 12.93
N SER A 308 19.50 2.94 13.66
CA SER A 308 20.08 1.74 13.05
C SER A 308 19.16 1.19 11.97
N TRP A 309 17.84 1.17 12.21
CA TRP A 309 16.85 0.82 11.21
C TRP A 309 16.89 1.76 10.01
N LEU A 310 16.77 3.08 10.23
CA LEU A 310 16.75 4.06 9.15
C LEU A 310 18.01 4.02 8.29
N ALA A 311 19.17 3.84 8.90
CA ALA A 311 20.43 3.68 8.19
C ALA A 311 20.44 2.40 7.35
N ALA A 312 20.00 1.28 7.92
CA ALA A 312 19.98 -0.02 7.25
C ALA A 312 18.97 -0.07 6.08
N ALA A 313 17.73 0.37 6.31
CA ALA A 313 16.71 0.46 5.27
C ALA A 313 17.04 1.53 4.22
N GLY A 314 17.61 2.67 4.63
CA GLY A 314 18.07 3.71 3.72
C GLY A 314 19.20 3.22 2.81
N LEU A 315 20.13 2.43 3.34
CA LEU A 315 21.20 1.81 2.56
C LEU A 315 20.63 0.83 1.53
N LEU A 316 19.69 -0.04 1.92
CA LEU A 316 19.01 -0.93 0.98
C LEU A 316 18.35 -0.15 -0.16
N LEU A 317 17.59 0.89 0.17
CA LEU A 317 16.89 1.69 -0.83
C LEU A 317 17.85 2.45 -1.75
N ALA A 318 19.00 2.91 -1.24
CA ALA A 318 20.02 3.56 -2.05
C ALA A 318 20.55 2.65 -3.17
N PHE A 319 20.55 1.33 -2.96
CA PHE A 319 21.04 0.32 -3.90
C PHE A 319 19.93 -0.51 -4.58
N ALA A 320 18.66 -0.13 -4.42
CA ALA A 320 17.54 -0.88 -5.00
C ALA A 320 17.60 -0.88 -6.55
N PRO A 321 17.50 -2.05 -7.21
CA PRO A 321 17.73 -2.16 -8.65
C PRO A 321 16.62 -1.58 -9.51
N LYS A 322 15.41 -1.42 -8.97
CA LYS A 322 14.26 -0.85 -9.65
C LYS A 322 13.70 0.31 -8.82
N ALA A 323 13.34 1.38 -9.51
CA ALA A 323 12.63 2.50 -8.93
C ALA A 323 11.18 2.08 -8.62
N GLY A 324 10.82 2.04 -7.35
CA GLY A 324 9.45 1.76 -6.90
C GLY A 324 9.19 2.40 -5.54
N THR A 325 8.01 3.02 -5.38
CA THR A 325 7.66 3.72 -4.14
C THR A 325 7.34 2.77 -3.00
N ASP A 326 6.94 1.54 -3.29
CA ASP A 326 6.41 0.57 -2.34
C ASP A 326 7.43 0.22 -1.24
N SER A 327 8.70 0.11 -1.61
CA SER A 327 9.81 -0.17 -0.69
C SER A 327 10.04 0.94 0.35
N LEU A 328 9.52 2.16 0.14
CA LEU A 328 9.57 3.24 1.14
C LEU A 328 8.77 2.90 2.40
N ILE A 329 7.89 1.89 2.35
CA ILE A 329 7.13 1.40 3.51
C ILE A 329 8.06 1.01 4.67
N TRP A 330 9.28 0.54 4.39
CA TRP A 330 10.25 0.13 5.40
C TRP A 330 10.75 1.27 6.28
N LEU A 331 10.66 2.52 5.80
CA LEU A 331 11.07 3.71 6.54
C LEU A 331 9.93 4.28 7.40
N LEU A 332 8.66 3.97 7.10
CA LEU A 332 7.53 4.60 7.78
C LEU A 332 7.48 4.31 9.30
N PRO A 333 7.62 3.05 9.78
CA PRO A 333 7.54 2.78 11.22
C PRO A 333 8.55 3.57 12.08
N PRO A 334 9.87 3.57 11.79
CA PRO A 334 10.81 4.36 12.58
C PRO A 334 10.61 5.88 12.38
N LEU A 335 10.25 6.36 11.18
CA LEU A 335 9.96 7.78 10.98
C LEU A 335 8.75 8.25 11.80
N ALA A 336 7.68 7.45 11.84
CA ALA A 336 6.50 7.78 12.63
C ALA A 336 6.78 7.74 14.13
N LEU A 337 7.58 6.78 14.61
CA LEU A 337 8.06 6.74 15.99
C LEU A 337 8.83 8.01 16.35
N LEU A 338 9.81 8.40 15.53
CA LEU A 338 10.60 9.61 15.74
C LEU A 338 9.75 10.88 15.67
N GLY A 339 8.81 10.94 14.73
CA GLY A 339 7.88 12.07 14.60
C GLY A 339 6.96 12.25 15.80
N ALA A 340 6.56 11.14 16.44
CA ALA A 340 5.76 11.16 17.66
C ALA A 340 6.59 11.46 18.92
N ALA A 341 7.85 10.99 18.99
CA ALA A 341 8.58 10.88 20.25
C ALA A 341 8.76 12.18 21.05
N ARG A 342 8.85 13.33 20.38
CA ARG A 342 8.97 14.65 21.03
C ARG A 342 7.85 15.63 20.65
N LEU A 343 6.72 15.13 20.15
CA LEU A 343 5.66 15.95 19.56
C LEU A 343 5.10 17.03 20.51
N ASP A 344 5.08 16.77 21.82
CA ASP A 344 4.62 17.73 22.83
C ASP A 344 5.56 18.93 23.04
N GLY A 345 6.84 18.76 22.68
CA GLY A 345 7.85 19.82 22.74
C GLY A 345 7.86 20.72 21.51
N LEU A 346 6.92 20.54 20.57
CA LEU A 346 6.82 21.35 19.36
C LEU A 346 6.44 22.79 19.73
N ARG A 347 7.20 23.76 19.22
CA ARG A 347 6.91 25.19 19.44
C ARG A 347 5.49 25.48 18.98
N ARG A 348 4.73 26.28 19.75
CA ARG A 348 3.34 26.64 19.43
C ARG A 348 3.21 27.19 18.00
N GLY A 349 4.16 28.02 17.54
CA GLY A 349 4.17 28.54 16.17
C GLY A 349 4.30 27.46 15.09
N ALA A 350 5.20 26.47 15.29
CA ALA A 350 5.36 25.37 14.32
C ALA A 350 4.13 24.45 14.29
N ALA A 351 3.55 24.15 15.46
CA ALA A 351 2.30 23.39 15.54
C ALA A 351 1.13 24.15 14.89
N ALA A 352 1.03 25.46 15.12
CA ALA A 352 0.01 26.31 14.51
C ALA A 352 0.17 26.41 12.99
N PHE A 353 1.41 26.56 12.50
CA PHE A 353 1.70 26.57 11.06
C PHE A 353 1.30 25.24 10.41
N ALA A 354 1.74 24.10 10.95
CA ALA A 354 1.39 22.79 10.42
C ALA A 354 -0.13 22.56 10.40
N ASN A 355 -0.83 23.02 11.44
CA ASN A 355 -2.28 22.93 11.52
C ASN A 355 -2.98 23.82 10.48
N TRP A 356 -2.59 25.10 10.37
CA TRP A 356 -3.17 26.02 9.39
C TRP A 356 -2.89 25.56 7.96
N PHE A 357 -1.66 25.14 7.68
CA PHE A 357 -1.29 24.56 6.40
C PHE A 357 -2.16 23.34 6.07
N GLY A 358 -2.33 22.42 7.03
CA GLY A 358 -3.23 21.27 6.91
C GLY A 358 -4.67 21.66 6.61
N ILE A 359 -5.24 22.60 7.37
CA ILE A 359 -6.60 23.10 7.16
C ILE A 359 -6.76 23.68 5.76
N MET A 360 -5.80 24.50 5.32
CA MET A 360 -5.84 25.14 4.00
C MET A 360 -5.74 24.11 2.87
N ILE A 361 -4.77 23.19 2.92
CA ILE A 361 -4.57 22.23 1.82
C ILE A 361 -5.71 21.23 1.74
N PHE A 362 -6.14 20.64 2.86
CA PHE A 362 -7.22 19.67 2.87
C PHE A 362 -8.58 20.33 2.62
N GLY A 363 -8.79 21.57 3.09
CA GLY A 363 -9.96 22.36 2.76
C GLY A 363 -10.05 22.68 1.27
N ALA A 364 -8.95 23.14 0.67
CA ALA A 364 -8.88 23.42 -0.77
C ALA A 364 -9.12 22.14 -1.60
N LEU A 365 -8.52 21.01 -1.21
CA LEU A 365 -8.75 19.72 -1.85
C LEU A 365 -10.20 19.24 -1.70
N ALA A 366 -10.80 19.39 -0.51
CA ALA A 366 -12.20 19.02 -0.30
C ALA A 366 -13.15 19.86 -1.15
N VAL A 367 -12.95 21.18 -1.21
CA VAL A 367 -13.72 22.07 -2.12
C VAL A 367 -13.50 21.66 -3.57
N PHE A 368 -12.26 21.37 -3.98
CA PHE A 368 -11.97 20.89 -5.33
C PHE A 368 -12.70 19.58 -5.65
N LEU A 369 -12.72 18.60 -4.74
CA LEU A 369 -13.43 17.33 -4.93
C LEU A 369 -14.95 17.53 -5.00
N TRP A 370 -15.55 18.36 -4.15
CA TRP A 370 -16.97 18.67 -4.25
C TRP A 370 -17.32 19.37 -5.57
N THR A 371 -16.56 20.40 -5.94
CA THR A 371 -16.79 21.15 -7.19
C THR A 371 -16.52 20.30 -8.44
N GLY A 372 -15.52 19.42 -8.41
CA GLY A 372 -15.25 18.47 -9.49
C GLY A 372 -16.35 17.45 -9.65
N TRP A 373 -16.89 16.92 -8.56
CA TRP A 373 -18.05 16.02 -8.60
C TRP A 373 -19.29 16.70 -9.19
N LEU A 374 -19.55 17.97 -8.81
CA LEU A 374 -20.60 18.77 -9.43
C LEU A 374 -20.37 18.95 -10.94
N ALA A 375 -19.12 19.22 -11.34
CA ALA A 375 -18.77 19.42 -12.73
C ALA A 375 -18.96 18.15 -13.57
N MET A 376 -18.56 17.00 -13.04
CA MET A 376 -18.65 15.70 -13.70
C MET A 376 -20.09 15.23 -13.89
N ASN A 377 -21.00 15.55 -12.97
CA ASN A 377 -22.38 15.05 -12.99
C ASN A 377 -23.40 16.07 -13.53
N PHE A 378 -23.18 17.36 -13.29
CA PHE A 378 -24.14 18.43 -13.66
C PHE A 378 -23.60 19.41 -14.70
N GLY A 379 -22.34 19.24 -15.14
CA GLY A 379 -21.73 20.11 -16.14
C GLY A 379 -21.30 21.49 -15.62
N TRP A 380 -21.33 21.73 -14.31
CA TRP A 380 -20.94 23.01 -13.71
C TRP A 380 -19.84 22.86 -12.64
N PRO A 381 -18.73 23.63 -12.72
CA PRO A 381 -18.41 24.63 -13.74
C PRO A 381 -18.01 24.02 -15.10
N ALA A 382 -18.46 24.63 -16.21
CA ALA A 382 -18.33 24.06 -17.56
C ALA A 382 -16.88 23.71 -17.98
N LYS A 383 -15.91 24.58 -17.68
CA LYS A 383 -14.49 24.30 -17.98
C LYS A 383 -13.96 23.08 -17.22
N LEU A 384 -14.42 22.86 -15.99
CA LEU A 384 -14.00 21.71 -15.21
C LEU A 384 -14.66 20.43 -15.72
N ALA A 385 -15.93 20.52 -16.15
CA ALA A 385 -16.67 19.42 -16.76
C ALA A 385 -16.02 18.95 -18.08
N GLU A 386 -15.65 19.88 -18.94
CA GLU A 386 -14.91 19.61 -20.19
C GLU A 386 -13.57 18.92 -19.90
N ARG A 387 -12.82 19.42 -18.91
CA ARG A 387 -11.54 18.82 -18.49
C ARG A 387 -11.75 17.42 -17.90
N SER A 388 -12.78 17.20 -17.09
CA SER A 388 -13.05 15.87 -16.54
C SER A 388 -13.43 14.86 -17.62
N ALA A 389 -14.21 15.27 -18.63
CA ALA A 389 -14.55 14.42 -19.78
C ALA A 389 -13.32 14.13 -20.64
N TYR A 390 -12.42 15.10 -20.82
CA TYR A 390 -11.16 14.90 -21.53
C TYR A 390 -10.24 13.85 -20.86
N PHE A 391 -10.18 13.84 -19.52
CA PHE A 391 -9.33 12.91 -18.78
C PHE A 391 -9.95 11.52 -18.56
N SER A 392 -11.28 11.45 -18.43
CA SER A 392 -12.04 10.19 -18.36
C SER A 392 -13.19 10.20 -19.38
N PRO A 393 -12.90 9.98 -20.67
CA PRO A 393 -13.91 10.03 -21.75
C PRO A 393 -14.90 8.86 -21.71
N TYR A 394 -14.63 7.88 -20.86
CA TYR A 394 -15.45 6.67 -20.72
C TYR A 394 -16.35 6.73 -19.48
N TYR A 395 -16.15 7.74 -18.61
CA TYR A 395 -17.02 7.98 -17.47
C TYR A 395 -18.40 8.43 -17.94
N THR A 396 -19.43 7.85 -17.33
CA THR A 396 -20.81 8.31 -17.45
C THR A 396 -21.24 8.87 -16.09
N PRO A 397 -22.01 9.96 -16.04
CA PRO A 397 -22.51 10.51 -14.79
C PRO A 397 -23.17 9.42 -13.95
N ASP A 398 -22.72 9.30 -12.71
CA ASP A 398 -23.12 8.24 -11.79
C ASP A 398 -23.51 8.87 -10.45
N PHE A 399 -24.75 8.61 -10.04
CA PHE A 399 -25.38 9.22 -8.88
C PHE A 399 -25.81 8.16 -7.88
N ASP A 400 -24.83 7.56 -7.22
CA ASP A 400 -25.08 6.64 -6.11
C ASP A 400 -25.26 7.41 -4.79
N ILE A 401 -26.39 7.18 -4.13
CA ILE A 401 -26.78 7.83 -2.88
C ILE A 401 -25.83 7.46 -1.73
N VAL A 402 -25.34 6.22 -1.69
CA VAL A 402 -24.54 5.74 -0.55
C VAL A 402 -23.18 6.46 -0.45
N PRO A 403 -22.35 6.54 -1.52
CA PRO A 403 -21.12 7.32 -1.50
C PRO A 403 -21.33 8.80 -1.18
N ILE A 404 -22.45 9.40 -1.64
CA ILE A 404 -22.79 10.80 -1.36
C ILE A 404 -23.07 11.00 0.13
N ILE A 405 -23.89 10.14 0.76
CA ILE A 405 -24.15 10.21 2.21
C ILE A 405 -22.84 10.13 2.99
N VAL A 406 -21.94 9.21 2.62
CA VAL A 406 -20.63 9.08 3.27
C VAL A 406 -19.82 10.38 3.12
N ALA A 407 -19.76 10.97 1.93
CA ALA A 407 -19.08 12.24 1.69
C ALA A 407 -19.67 13.40 2.53
N VAL A 408 -20.99 13.47 2.60
CA VAL A 408 -21.73 14.47 3.41
C VAL A 408 -21.51 14.27 4.90
N LEU A 409 -21.27 13.04 5.39
CA LEU A 409 -20.96 12.79 6.80
C LEU A 409 -19.51 13.15 7.15
N PHE A 410 -18.55 12.81 6.30
CA PHE A 410 -17.13 13.07 6.55
C PHE A 410 -16.80 14.56 6.59
N THR A 411 -17.42 15.36 5.71
CA THR A 411 -17.17 16.81 5.59
C THR A 411 -17.44 17.62 6.89
N PRO A 412 -18.64 17.56 7.52
CA PRO A 412 -18.92 18.27 8.77
C PRO A 412 -18.17 17.69 9.96
N LEU A 413 -17.91 16.37 9.99
CA LEU A 413 -17.08 15.75 11.03
C LEU A 413 -15.65 16.31 11.00
N TRP A 414 -15.09 16.50 9.80
CA TRP A 414 -13.80 17.15 9.63
C TRP A 414 -13.84 18.63 10.04
N LEU A 415 -14.85 19.41 9.62
CA LEU A 415 -15.01 20.81 10.05
C LEU A 415 -15.04 20.93 11.58
N ARG A 416 -15.78 20.05 12.25
CA ARG A 416 -15.82 19.97 13.72
C ARG A 416 -14.46 19.58 14.32
N ALA A 417 -13.69 18.72 13.65
CA ALA A 417 -12.36 18.33 14.12
C ALA A 417 -11.37 19.52 14.05
N VAL A 418 -11.38 20.29 12.97
CA VAL A 418 -10.40 21.36 12.72
C VAL A 418 -10.69 22.69 13.42
N THR A 419 -11.94 22.95 13.80
CA THR A 419 -12.40 24.19 14.48
C THR A 419 -12.07 24.22 15.98
N ARG A 420 -11.30 23.25 16.50
CA ARG A 420 -10.90 23.19 17.91
C ARG A 420 -9.93 24.32 18.26
N LYS A 421 -10.20 25.03 19.36
CA LYS A 421 -9.33 26.08 19.90
C LYS A 421 -8.08 25.47 20.58
N ASN A 422 -6.99 26.25 20.65
CA ASN A 422 -5.74 25.90 21.36
C ASN A 422 -4.99 24.66 20.83
N VAL A 423 -4.68 24.65 19.53
CA VAL A 423 -3.96 23.56 18.87
C VAL A 423 -2.51 23.45 19.37
N ARG A 424 -2.14 22.27 19.89
CA ARG A 424 -0.75 21.87 20.17
C ARG A 424 -0.30 20.82 19.14
N GLY A 425 0.95 20.34 19.25
CA GLY A 425 1.52 19.36 18.30
C GLY A 425 0.62 18.13 18.06
N ARG A 426 0.06 17.54 19.13
CA ARG A 426 -0.87 16.40 19.01
C ARG A 426 -2.16 16.73 18.27
N GLN A 427 -2.75 17.90 18.52
CA GLN A 427 -3.95 18.34 17.81
C GLN A 427 -3.63 18.62 16.34
N ALA A 428 -2.48 19.21 16.02
CA ALA A 428 -2.06 19.45 14.64
C ALA A 428 -1.94 18.13 13.85
N VAL A 429 -1.32 17.10 14.43
CA VAL A 429 -1.23 15.77 13.82
C VAL A 429 -2.60 15.08 13.71
N THR A 430 -3.47 15.25 14.71
CA THR A 430 -4.85 14.73 14.64
C THR A 430 -5.65 15.38 13.51
N ASN A 431 -5.54 16.69 13.36
CA ASN A 431 -6.22 17.44 12.30
C ASN A 431 -5.65 17.09 10.92
N TRP A 432 -4.33 16.84 10.83
CA TRP A 432 -3.69 16.33 9.63
C TRP A 432 -4.25 14.97 9.22
N ALA A 433 -4.26 14.00 10.15
CA ALA A 433 -4.80 12.66 9.91
C ALA A 433 -6.28 12.71 9.51
N ALA A 434 -7.08 13.56 10.17
CA ALA A 434 -8.48 13.77 9.83
C ALA A 434 -8.67 14.39 8.43
N GLY A 435 -7.82 15.35 8.04
CA GLY A 435 -7.86 15.94 6.70
C GLY A 435 -7.45 14.97 5.60
N MET A 436 -6.42 14.16 5.86
CA MET A 436 -6.03 13.08 4.95
C MET A 436 -7.15 12.06 4.78
N THR A 437 -7.79 11.67 5.88
CA THR A 437 -8.95 10.76 5.89
C THR A 437 -10.13 11.35 5.12
N LEU A 438 -10.42 12.65 5.29
CA LEU A 438 -11.47 13.33 4.52
C LEU A 438 -11.18 13.30 3.02
N VAL A 439 -9.99 13.73 2.60
CA VAL A 439 -9.66 13.82 1.17
C VAL A 439 -9.68 12.43 0.53
N TRP A 440 -9.14 11.41 1.21
CA TRP A 440 -9.20 10.04 0.73
C TRP A 440 -10.64 9.53 0.64
N ALA A 441 -11.46 9.78 1.66
CA ALA A 441 -12.86 9.39 1.65
C ALA A 441 -13.63 10.05 0.50
N LEU A 442 -13.50 11.37 0.32
CA LEU A 442 -14.14 12.09 -0.79
C LEU A 442 -13.65 11.61 -2.15
N LEU A 443 -12.36 11.30 -2.29
CA LEU A 443 -11.80 10.77 -3.53
C LEU A 443 -12.36 9.38 -3.85
N MET A 444 -12.47 8.51 -2.85
CA MET A 444 -12.99 7.14 -2.97
C MET A 444 -14.51 7.02 -2.87
N THR A 445 -15.23 8.14 -2.77
CA THR A 445 -16.69 8.16 -2.89
C THR A 445 -17.12 8.96 -4.10
N LEU A 446 -16.78 10.25 -4.16
CA LEU A 446 -17.25 11.16 -5.20
C LEU A 446 -16.52 10.96 -6.53
N PHE A 447 -15.22 10.68 -6.50
CA PHE A 447 -14.39 10.53 -7.70
C PHE A 447 -14.19 9.07 -8.12
N LEU A 448 -14.68 8.11 -7.33
CA LEU A 448 -14.39 6.70 -7.54
C LEU A 448 -14.79 6.20 -8.93
N PRO A 449 -16.03 6.41 -9.42
CA PRO A 449 -16.41 5.89 -10.73
C PRO A 449 -15.65 6.57 -11.88
N TRP A 450 -15.32 7.86 -11.71
CA TRP A 450 -14.51 8.60 -12.68
C TRP A 450 -13.07 8.06 -12.74
N LEU A 451 -12.47 7.77 -11.58
CA LEU A 451 -11.14 7.14 -11.49
C LEU A 451 -11.15 5.72 -12.04
N ASP A 452 -12.21 4.97 -11.76
CA ASP A 452 -12.39 3.60 -12.19
C ASP A 452 -12.41 3.49 -13.72
N ALA A 453 -13.14 4.37 -14.39
CA ALA A 453 -13.20 4.44 -15.85
C ALA A 453 -11.83 4.72 -16.52
N VAL A 454 -10.87 5.33 -15.81
CA VAL A 454 -9.50 5.56 -16.30
C VAL A 454 -8.56 4.41 -15.95
N LYS A 455 -8.69 3.86 -14.74
CA LYS A 455 -7.73 2.91 -14.19
C LYS A 455 -8.06 1.46 -14.55
N SER A 456 -9.33 1.12 -14.67
CA SER A 456 -9.82 -0.20 -15.04
C SER A 456 -9.51 -0.53 -16.51
N TYR A 457 -9.40 -1.83 -16.80
CA TYR A 457 -9.40 -2.34 -18.16
C TYR A 457 -10.81 -2.60 -18.69
N ARG A 458 -11.84 -2.65 -17.83
CA ARG A 458 -13.22 -2.95 -18.24
C ARG A 458 -13.71 -2.07 -19.39
N PRO A 459 -13.58 -0.72 -19.36
CA PRO A 459 -14.12 0.11 -20.44
C PRO A 459 -13.46 -0.14 -21.80
N VAL A 460 -12.17 -0.49 -21.84
CA VAL A 460 -11.47 -0.76 -23.09
C VAL A 460 -11.83 -2.14 -23.64
N VAL A 461 -12.04 -3.13 -22.76
CA VAL A 461 -12.53 -4.47 -23.12
C VAL A 461 -13.94 -4.36 -23.72
N GLU A 462 -14.87 -3.73 -23.00
CA GLU A 462 -16.27 -3.59 -23.44
C GLU A 462 -16.39 -2.86 -24.78
N ARG A 463 -15.57 -1.83 -25.02
CA ARG A 463 -15.56 -1.10 -26.30
C ARG A 463 -15.02 -1.91 -27.46
N MET A 464 -14.00 -2.74 -27.22
CA MET A 464 -13.49 -3.65 -28.24
C MET A 464 -14.54 -4.69 -28.58
N GLU A 465 -15.14 -5.33 -27.57
CA GLU A 465 -16.16 -6.36 -27.79
C GLU A 465 -17.42 -5.78 -28.44
N ALA A 466 -17.82 -4.54 -28.12
CA ALA A 466 -18.94 -3.88 -28.81
C ALA A 466 -18.65 -3.58 -30.29
N ALA A 467 -17.37 -3.45 -30.67
CA ALA A 467 -16.94 -3.25 -32.06
C ALA A 467 -16.52 -4.56 -32.75
N ALA A 468 -16.60 -5.70 -32.06
CA ALA A 468 -16.18 -6.98 -32.58
C ALA A 468 -17.14 -7.46 -33.68
N PRO A 469 -16.64 -8.12 -34.75
CA PRO A 469 -17.50 -8.67 -35.78
C PRO A 469 -18.49 -9.71 -35.24
N ALA A 470 -19.68 -9.77 -35.83
CA ALA A 470 -20.73 -10.70 -35.42
C ALA A 470 -20.27 -12.18 -35.38
N ALA A 471 -19.35 -12.57 -36.27
CA ALA A 471 -18.78 -13.92 -36.32
C ALA A 471 -18.05 -14.33 -35.04
N LEU A 472 -17.46 -13.38 -34.29
CA LEU A 472 -16.85 -13.64 -32.98
C LEU A 472 -17.92 -13.87 -31.90
N HIS A 473 -19.04 -13.13 -31.96
CA HIS A 473 -20.15 -13.29 -31.02
C HIS A 473 -20.90 -14.61 -31.22
N THR A 474 -21.04 -15.07 -32.48
CA THR A 474 -21.68 -16.36 -32.79
C THR A 474 -20.74 -17.55 -32.59
N GLY A 475 -19.45 -17.31 -32.33
CA GLY A 475 -18.43 -18.36 -32.26
C GLY A 475 -18.12 -19.03 -33.60
N ALA A 476 -18.50 -18.39 -34.73
CA ALA A 476 -18.19 -18.89 -36.07
C ALA A 476 -16.71 -18.69 -36.43
N GLU A 477 -16.08 -17.70 -35.80
CA GLU A 477 -14.66 -17.38 -35.92
C GLU A 477 -14.05 -17.31 -34.53
N CYS A 478 -12.74 -17.55 -34.41
CA CYS A 478 -12.04 -17.47 -33.13
C CYS A 478 -11.23 -16.19 -32.97
N LEU A 479 -11.05 -15.78 -31.71
CA LEU A 479 -10.18 -14.69 -31.28
C LEU A 479 -8.92 -15.26 -30.65
N PHE A 480 -7.74 -14.84 -31.12
CA PHE A 480 -6.45 -15.17 -30.50
C PHE A 480 -5.91 -14.02 -29.68
N ILE A 481 -5.53 -14.31 -28.43
CA ILE A 481 -4.78 -13.39 -27.55
C ILE A 481 -3.52 -14.11 -27.08
N GLY A 482 -2.39 -13.74 -27.65
CA GLY A 482 -1.13 -14.46 -27.50
C GLY A 482 -0.43 -14.25 -26.16
N ALA A 483 0.58 -15.11 -25.91
CA ALA A 483 1.38 -15.05 -24.69
C ALA A 483 2.19 -13.75 -24.54
N ASP A 484 2.52 -13.14 -25.67
CA ASP A 484 3.22 -11.87 -25.86
C ASP A 484 2.44 -10.64 -25.35
N THR A 485 1.14 -10.78 -25.05
CA THR A 485 0.28 -9.69 -24.58
C THR A 485 -0.36 -9.99 -23.22
N PRO A 486 0.44 -10.16 -22.15
CA PRO A 486 -0.07 -10.66 -20.89
C PRO A 486 -1.10 -9.73 -20.24
N SER A 487 -0.98 -8.41 -20.43
CA SER A 487 -1.98 -7.47 -19.93
C SER A 487 -3.33 -7.60 -20.65
N ALA A 488 -3.32 -7.90 -21.95
CA ALA A 488 -4.54 -8.18 -22.71
C ALA A 488 -5.18 -9.49 -22.23
N ARG A 489 -4.40 -10.58 -22.08
CA ARG A 489 -4.94 -11.85 -21.57
C ARG A 489 -5.57 -11.70 -20.19
N ALA A 490 -4.96 -10.95 -19.28
CA ALA A 490 -5.53 -10.71 -17.95
C ALA A 490 -6.81 -9.88 -18.05
N ALA A 491 -6.79 -8.79 -18.83
CA ALA A 491 -7.94 -7.90 -18.98
C ALA A 491 -9.15 -8.59 -19.62
N TRP A 492 -8.96 -9.29 -20.73
CA TRP A 492 -10.03 -10.01 -21.43
C TRP A 492 -10.45 -11.29 -20.70
N GLY A 493 -9.54 -11.94 -19.97
CA GLY A 493 -9.88 -13.06 -19.09
C GLY A 493 -10.71 -12.65 -17.87
N GLU A 494 -10.64 -11.40 -17.43
CA GLU A 494 -11.44 -10.87 -16.32
C GLU A 494 -12.73 -10.22 -16.77
N TYR A 495 -12.67 -9.31 -17.74
CA TYR A 495 -13.79 -8.45 -18.12
C TYR A 495 -14.44 -8.86 -19.45
N GLY A 496 -13.80 -9.72 -20.23
CA GLY A 496 -14.27 -10.12 -21.56
C GLY A 496 -15.39 -11.14 -21.48
N ARG A 497 -16.29 -11.10 -22.46
CA ARG A 497 -17.36 -12.07 -22.68
C ARG A 497 -17.10 -12.93 -23.90
N LEU A 498 -16.26 -12.46 -24.83
CA LEU A 498 -15.87 -13.23 -26.00
C LEU A 498 -14.87 -14.33 -25.60
N PRO A 499 -15.12 -15.60 -25.96
CA PRO A 499 -14.14 -16.65 -25.75
C PRO A 499 -12.90 -16.36 -26.62
N PHE A 500 -11.71 -16.55 -26.06
CA PHE A 500 -10.47 -16.41 -26.79
C PHE A 500 -9.58 -17.63 -26.61
N SER A 501 -8.73 -17.90 -27.60
CA SER A 501 -7.68 -18.91 -27.55
C SER A 501 -6.33 -18.25 -27.26
N ALA A 502 -5.58 -18.84 -26.34
CA ALA A 502 -4.17 -18.51 -26.11
C ALA A 502 -3.20 -19.43 -26.87
N ALA A 503 -3.72 -20.50 -27.48
CA ALA A 503 -2.91 -21.57 -28.09
C ALA A 503 -3.05 -21.68 -29.61
N ASN A 504 -4.12 -21.13 -30.20
CA ASN A 504 -4.36 -21.21 -31.64
C ASN A 504 -4.02 -19.89 -32.35
N PRO A 505 -2.78 -19.70 -32.83
CA PRO A 505 -2.40 -18.49 -33.56
C PRO A 505 -3.03 -18.38 -34.95
N ALA A 506 -3.70 -19.44 -35.45
CA ALA A 506 -4.35 -19.46 -36.76
C ALA A 506 -5.76 -18.85 -36.74
N CYS A 507 -6.22 -18.31 -35.61
CA CYS A 507 -7.48 -17.58 -35.58
C CYS A 507 -7.45 -16.39 -36.54
N ARG A 508 -8.55 -16.22 -37.29
CA ARG A 508 -8.74 -15.09 -38.19
C ARG A 508 -8.62 -13.76 -37.47
N TYR A 509 -9.12 -13.67 -36.24
CA TYR A 509 -9.03 -12.47 -35.42
C TYR A 509 -7.95 -12.59 -34.35
N ARG A 510 -7.18 -11.51 -34.18
CA ARG A 510 -6.11 -11.44 -33.17
C ARG A 510 -6.13 -10.11 -32.44
N LEU A 511 -6.01 -10.16 -31.13
CA LEU A 511 -5.80 -8.98 -30.31
C LEU A 511 -4.30 -8.85 -30.00
N ILE A 512 -3.73 -7.70 -30.33
CA ILE A 512 -2.34 -7.37 -30.00
C ILE A 512 -2.26 -6.13 -29.11
N GLN A 513 -1.11 -5.97 -28.45
CA GLN A 513 -0.78 -4.79 -27.66
C GLN A 513 0.34 -4.02 -28.37
N THR A 514 0.13 -2.73 -28.61
CA THR A 514 1.11 -1.85 -29.25
C THR A 514 1.52 -0.72 -28.30
N GLY A 515 2.72 -0.16 -28.53
CA GLY A 515 3.21 0.99 -27.77
C GLY A 515 2.55 2.32 -28.17
N SER A 516 2.08 2.41 -29.41
CA SER A 516 1.43 3.59 -29.98
C SER A 516 0.18 3.20 -30.79
N ALA A 517 -0.80 4.09 -30.83
CA ALA A 517 -1.97 3.97 -31.71
C ALA A 517 -1.58 4.02 -33.19
N ASP A 518 -0.47 4.69 -33.53
CA ASP A 518 -0.03 4.85 -34.92
C ASP A 518 0.81 3.68 -35.45
N THR A 519 0.92 2.58 -34.68
CA THR A 519 1.67 1.41 -35.13
C THR A 519 0.90 0.71 -36.25
N PRO A 520 1.47 0.57 -37.48
CA PRO A 520 0.77 -0.06 -38.58
C PRO A 520 0.53 -1.55 -38.29
N PRO A 521 -0.57 -2.13 -38.79
CA PRO A 521 -0.82 -3.55 -38.63
C PRO A 521 0.28 -4.39 -39.31
N PRO A 522 0.61 -5.58 -38.79
CA PRO A 522 1.50 -6.51 -39.47
C PRO A 522 1.01 -6.85 -40.89
N ALA A 523 1.94 -7.19 -41.79
CA ALA A 523 1.60 -7.59 -43.15
C ALA A 523 0.59 -8.77 -43.16
N GLY A 524 -0.42 -8.68 -44.02
CA GLY A 524 -1.49 -9.68 -44.10
C GLY A 524 -2.63 -9.48 -43.10
N TYR A 525 -2.62 -8.43 -42.28
CA TYR A 525 -3.69 -8.09 -41.35
C TYR A 525 -4.30 -6.71 -41.62
N ARG A 526 -5.60 -6.59 -41.35
CA ARG A 526 -6.34 -5.32 -41.35
C ARG A 526 -6.79 -4.99 -39.93
N THR A 527 -6.69 -3.72 -39.55
CA THR A 527 -7.24 -3.23 -38.27
C THR A 527 -8.76 -3.16 -38.32
N VAL A 528 -9.42 -3.85 -37.40
CA VAL A 528 -10.88 -3.80 -37.19
C VAL A 528 -11.22 -2.76 -36.13
N TRP A 529 -10.45 -2.74 -35.04
CA TRP A 529 -10.64 -1.82 -33.93
C TRP A 529 -9.30 -1.47 -33.29
N GLN A 530 -9.22 -0.27 -32.74
CA GLN A 530 -8.09 0.18 -31.93
C GLN A 530 -8.58 1.01 -30.75
N GLY A 531 -7.92 0.86 -29.60
CA GLY A 531 -8.24 1.63 -28.41
C GLY A 531 -7.31 1.36 -27.25
N GLY A 532 -7.45 2.13 -26.19
CA GLY A 532 -6.62 2.00 -25.00
C GLY A 532 -7.35 2.56 -23.78
N ARG A 533 -6.78 2.30 -22.61
CA ARG A 533 -7.20 3.01 -21.39
C ARG A 533 -6.97 4.51 -21.58
N PRO A 534 -7.85 5.38 -21.06
CA PRO A 534 -7.71 6.82 -21.23
C PRO A 534 -6.30 7.30 -20.86
N ARG A 535 -5.71 8.10 -21.75
CA ARG A 535 -4.40 8.74 -21.55
C ARG A 535 -3.22 7.76 -21.36
N SER A 536 -3.39 6.48 -21.68
CA SER A 536 -2.29 5.53 -21.77
C SER A 536 -1.35 5.92 -22.91
N LYS A 537 -0.09 6.22 -22.61
CA LYS A 537 0.91 6.59 -23.63
C LYS A 537 1.71 5.41 -24.17
N THR A 538 1.64 4.26 -23.51
CA THR A 538 2.57 3.14 -23.72
C THR A 538 1.84 1.82 -23.96
N GLU A 539 0.52 1.83 -23.95
CA GLU A 539 -0.31 0.64 -24.06
C GLU A 539 -1.58 1.00 -24.81
N HIS A 540 -1.67 0.43 -26.02
CA HIS A 540 -2.84 0.42 -26.87
C HIS A 540 -3.13 -1.03 -27.28
N PHE A 541 -4.39 -1.33 -27.54
CA PHE A 541 -4.88 -2.62 -27.98
C PHE A 541 -5.45 -2.48 -29.38
N VAL A 542 -5.14 -3.46 -30.24
CA VAL A 542 -5.56 -3.46 -31.64
C VAL A 542 -6.14 -4.82 -31.97
N LEU A 543 -7.39 -4.83 -32.44
CA LEU A 543 -8.04 -6.00 -33.00
C LEU A 543 -7.73 -6.06 -34.50
N LEU A 544 -7.11 -7.15 -34.91
CA LEU A 544 -6.69 -7.44 -36.26
C LEU A 544 -7.53 -8.55 -36.87
N GLU A 545 -7.78 -8.47 -38.17
CA GLU A 545 -8.38 -9.51 -39.01
C GLU A 545 -7.38 -9.96 -40.07
N SER A 546 -7.17 -11.27 -40.21
CA SER A 546 -6.38 -11.85 -41.30
C SER A 546 -7.04 -11.57 -42.66
N ILE A 547 -6.26 -11.05 -43.60
CA ILE A 547 -6.68 -10.79 -44.99
C ILE A 547 -6.51 -12.06 -45.84
N GLN A 548 -5.74 -13.04 -45.37
CA GLN A 548 -5.59 -14.33 -46.05
C GLN A 548 -6.79 -15.24 -45.75
N PRO A 549 -7.38 -15.87 -46.78
CA PRO A 549 -8.56 -16.73 -46.66
C PRO A 549 -8.31 -18.03 -45.89
#